data_AF-A0A7X3R8N8-F1
#
_entry.id   AF-A0A7X3R8N8-F1
#
_cell.length_a   1.000
_cell.length_b   1.000
_cell.length_c   1.000
_cell.angle_alpha   90.00
_cell.angle_beta   90.00
_cell.angle_gamma   90.00
#
_symmetry.space_group_name_H-M   'P 1'
#
loop_
_entity.id
_entity.type
_entity.pdbx_description
1 polymer ?
#
loop_
_entity_poly.entity_id
_entity_poly.type
_entity_poly.pdbx_seq_one_letter_code
_entity_poly.pdbx_strand_id
1 'polypeptide(L)'
;MRFAATRGTLLSGTEEGAMAAVFAPAKRVASELEGLKGAAGDDEASGGSEASGGNEASGGTGCNISADNGSHQVVSGTVPGIEAVLRHFESAGIRARRLNTTRAFHSALVEPALDALEASLDGVTVNTPSIAVVSNLTGQAVEPDHAFDGAYWKRHAREPVAFARSVGTLAALGVDLVVEIGPHAILAPMTVSAWPDSPQTPAPAIVPSLSRPSSDTPETEKGSLLQAVSSVYEAGQPIRFEGLFAGESRRRIALPGYPFQRQRHWVETSRQHRSTAGHPLLGERRESARGEITFETEVFPTDPVWLDDHRVFNRVLAPGALYGSMASAVSMLEQSGPISLEDMQLHNAMVFEDAETGENGRIIQVVLDAAEPASSRNLQIYSKGNEGIWTVHVEGRLAQGVPDQEAGKQIDLE
;
A
#
# COMPACT_ATOMS: atom_id res chain seq x y z
N MET A 1 -29.01 -22.57 13.74
CA MET A 1 -29.54 -23.50 12.69
C MET A 1 -31.03 -23.79 12.83
N ARG A 2 -31.59 -24.03 14.03
CA ARG A 2 -33.02 -24.35 14.22
C ARG A 2 -33.97 -23.34 13.56
N PHE A 3 -33.83 -22.04 13.83
CA PHE A 3 -34.66 -21.00 13.22
C PHE A 3 -34.60 -21.00 11.68
N ALA A 4 -33.40 -21.09 11.10
CA ALA A 4 -33.23 -21.13 9.64
C ALA A 4 -33.93 -22.34 9.00
N ALA A 5 -33.85 -23.51 9.64
CA ALA A 5 -34.55 -24.71 9.18
C ALA A 5 -36.08 -24.54 9.29
N THR A 6 -36.57 -24.06 10.43
CA THR A 6 -38.00 -23.79 10.66
C THR A 6 -38.55 -22.77 9.66
N ARG A 7 -37.83 -21.67 9.43
CA ARG A 7 -38.17 -20.68 8.39
C ARG A 7 -38.26 -21.33 7.01
N GLY A 8 -37.28 -22.15 6.64
CA GLY A 8 -37.28 -22.88 5.37
C GLY A 8 -38.51 -23.76 5.22
N THR A 9 -38.84 -24.57 6.23
CA THR A 9 -40.01 -25.44 6.24
C THR A 9 -41.32 -24.65 6.13
N LEU A 10 -41.52 -23.65 6.99
CA LEU A 10 -42.73 -22.83 7.00
C LEU A 10 -42.95 -22.12 5.67
N LEU A 11 -41.92 -21.45 5.14
CA LEU A 11 -42.03 -20.72 3.87
C LEU A 11 -42.13 -21.65 2.65
N SER A 12 -41.60 -22.88 2.73
CA SER A 12 -41.78 -23.87 1.65
C SER A 12 -43.18 -24.48 1.63
N GLY A 13 -43.89 -24.44 2.76
CA GLY A 13 -45.25 -24.96 2.94
C GLY A 13 -46.37 -23.98 2.60
N THR A 14 -46.04 -22.74 2.23
CA THR A 14 -47.04 -21.76 1.76
C THR A 14 -47.61 -22.17 0.41
N GLU A 15 -48.70 -21.52 0.01
CA GLU A 15 -49.36 -21.76 -1.28
C GLU A 15 -48.42 -21.58 -2.48
N GLU A 16 -48.80 -22.17 -3.62
CA GLU A 16 -48.08 -21.98 -4.87
C GLU A 16 -48.19 -20.54 -5.36
N GLY A 17 -47.07 -20.00 -5.79
CA GLY A 17 -46.97 -18.67 -6.35
C GLY A 17 -45.85 -18.61 -7.39
N ALA A 18 -45.60 -17.42 -7.90
CA ALA A 18 -44.52 -17.17 -8.83
C ALA A 18 -43.81 -15.87 -8.50
N MET A 19 -42.64 -15.70 -9.11
CA MET A 19 -41.90 -14.44 -9.07
C MET A 19 -41.38 -14.12 -10.47
N ALA A 20 -41.26 -12.83 -10.78
CA ALA A 20 -40.66 -12.32 -12.01
C ALA A 20 -39.67 -11.20 -11.72
N ALA A 21 -38.55 -11.19 -12.44
CA ALA A 21 -37.65 -10.05 -12.51
C ALA A 21 -38.10 -9.12 -13.64
N VAL A 22 -38.32 -7.84 -13.33
CA VAL A 22 -38.69 -6.78 -14.28
C VAL A 22 -37.54 -5.79 -14.37
N PHE A 23 -36.93 -5.66 -15.54
CA PHE A 23 -35.72 -4.87 -15.76
C PHE A 23 -36.07 -3.40 -16.06
N ALA A 24 -36.60 -2.72 -15.05
CA ALA A 24 -36.94 -1.30 -15.10
C ALA A 24 -36.74 -0.65 -13.70
N PRO A 25 -36.62 0.70 -13.63
CA PRO A 25 -36.53 1.40 -12.35
C PRO A 25 -37.76 1.17 -11.47
N ALA A 26 -37.58 1.12 -10.14
CA ALA A 26 -38.64 0.87 -9.16
C ALA A 26 -39.90 1.73 -9.36
N LYS A 27 -39.73 3.03 -9.61
CA LYS A 27 -40.85 3.96 -9.86
C LYS A 27 -41.66 3.58 -11.10
N ARG A 28 -41.00 3.11 -12.17
CA ARG A 28 -41.69 2.68 -13.40
C ARG A 28 -42.46 1.39 -13.15
N VAL A 29 -41.84 0.42 -12.49
CA VAL A 29 -42.51 -0.86 -12.16
C VAL A 29 -43.72 -0.63 -11.28
N ALA A 30 -43.61 0.19 -10.24
CA ALA A 30 -44.74 0.55 -9.37
C ALA A 30 -45.88 1.21 -10.15
N SER A 31 -45.58 2.22 -10.98
CA SER A 31 -46.59 2.90 -11.81
C SER A 31 -47.33 1.97 -12.77
N GLU A 32 -46.62 1.03 -13.39
CA GLU A 32 -47.20 0.06 -14.33
C GLU A 32 -48.05 -0.99 -13.61
N LEU A 33 -47.63 -1.43 -12.42
CA LEU A 33 -48.41 -2.34 -11.58
C LEU A 33 -49.69 -1.69 -11.06
N GLU A 34 -49.68 -0.40 -10.72
CA GLU A 34 -50.92 0.33 -10.39
C GLU A 34 -51.84 0.47 -11.61
N GLY A 35 -51.29 0.72 -12.80
CA GLY A 35 -52.07 0.76 -14.05
C GLY A 35 -52.77 -0.56 -14.36
N LEU A 36 -52.12 -1.69 -14.07
CA LEU A 36 -52.71 -3.02 -14.17
C LEU A 36 -53.90 -3.24 -13.22
N LYS A 37 -53.91 -2.61 -12.03
CA LYS A 37 -55.06 -2.63 -11.13
C LYS A 37 -56.23 -1.84 -11.70
N GLY A 38 -55.96 -0.65 -12.26
CA GLY A 38 -56.97 0.21 -12.85
C GLY A 38 -57.70 -0.45 -14.03
N ALA A 39 -57.00 -1.25 -14.84
CA ALA A 39 -57.61 -1.99 -15.95
C ALA A 39 -58.39 -3.25 -15.53
N ALA A 40 -58.15 -3.77 -14.32
CA ALA A 40 -58.84 -4.95 -13.78
C ALA A 40 -60.01 -4.60 -12.85
N GLY A 41 -60.07 -3.35 -12.37
CA GLY A 41 -61.04 -2.86 -11.37
C GLY A 41 -62.36 -2.29 -11.90
N ASP A 42 -62.60 -2.33 -13.21
CA ASP A 42 -63.84 -1.81 -13.82
C ASP A 42 -65.08 -2.70 -13.57
N ASP A 43 -64.96 -3.81 -12.82
CA ASP A 43 -66.09 -4.72 -12.52
C ASP A 43 -66.58 -4.76 -11.05
N GLU A 44 -65.89 -4.22 -10.03
CA GLU A 44 -66.46 -4.15 -8.67
C GLU A 44 -65.93 -2.95 -7.86
N ALA A 45 -66.83 -1.99 -7.59
CA ALA A 45 -66.57 -0.86 -6.70
C ALA A 45 -67.29 -1.03 -5.35
N SER A 46 -66.55 -1.01 -4.24
CA SER A 46 -67.01 -0.38 -2.97
C SER A 46 -65.87 -0.14 -1.95
N GLY A 47 -65.76 1.11 -1.47
CA GLY A 47 -65.63 1.43 -0.03
C GLY A 47 -64.26 1.57 0.65
N GLY A 48 -63.61 2.73 0.49
CA GLY A 48 -62.96 3.62 1.50
C GLY A 48 -62.14 3.13 2.72
N SER A 49 -60.92 3.68 2.89
CA SER A 49 -60.47 4.48 4.07
C SER A 49 -58.97 4.84 3.95
N GLU A 50 -58.60 6.10 4.20
CA GLU A 50 -57.20 6.58 4.26
C GLU A 50 -56.60 6.41 5.67
N ALA A 51 -55.45 5.74 5.80
CA ALA A 51 -54.43 6.00 6.83
C ALA A 51 -53.09 5.26 6.59
N SER A 52 -51.99 6.03 6.57
CA SER A 52 -50.61 5.65 6.93
C SER A 52 -49.88 4.54 6.14
N GLY A 53 -49.18 4.95 5.06
CA GLY A 53 -47.75 4.64 4.77
C GLY A 53 -47.23 3.19 4.71
N GLY A 54 -48.06 2.18 4.90
CA GLY A 54 -47.71 0.76 4.77
C GLY A 54 -48.06 0.25 3.38
N ASN A 55 -47.19 -0.58 2.82
CA ASN A 55 -47.41 -1.27 1.54
C ASN A 55 -48.50 -2.34 1.74
N GLU A 56 -49.76 -1.91 1.81
CA GLU A 56 -50.93 -2.78 1.92
C GLU A 56 -51.01 -3.72 0.71
N ALA A 57 -51.59 -4.90 0.95
CA ALA A 57 -51.84 -5.89 -0.10
C ALA A 57 -52.51 -5.22 -1.30
N SER A 58 -51.86 -5.30 -2.45
CA SER A 58 -52.32 -4.81 -3.74
C SER A 58 -53.51 -5.63 -4.24
N GLY A 59 -54.69 -5.36 -3.66
CA GLY A 59 -55.97 -5.78 -4.19
C GLY A 59 -56.13 -5.31 -5.63
N GLY A 60 -56.22 -6.26 -6.55
CA GLY A 60 -56.36 -6.04 -8.00
C GLY A 60 -55.61 -7.08 -8.84
N THR A 61 -54.38 -7.44 -8.46
CA THR A 61 -53.55 -8.44 -9.19
C THR A 61 -52.95 -9.53 -8.29
N GLY A 62 -52.99 -9.35 -6.96
CA GLY A 62 -52.36 -10.28 -6.02
C GLY A 62 -50.82 -10.33 -6.14
N CYS A 63 -50.20 -9.25 -6.64
CA CYS A 63 -48.75 -9.14 -6.84
C CYS A 63 -48.14 -7.98 -6.06
N ASN A 64 -47.00 -8.21 -5.41
CA ASN A 64 -46.22 -7.24 -4.64
C ASN A 64 -44.81 -7.08 -5.25
N ILE A 65 -44.21 -5.88 -5.13
CA ILE A 65 -42.77 -5.72 -5.35
C ILE A 65 -42.06 -6.36 -4.15
N SER A 66 -41.23 -7.37 -4.41
CA SER A 66 -40.56 -8.22 -3.43
C SER A 66 -39.12 -7.80 -3.16
N ALA A 67 -38.46 -7.17 -4.13
CA ALA A 67 -37.08 -6.73 -4.01
C ALA A 67 -36.75 -5.62 -5.00
N ASP A 68 -35.97 -4.64 -4.54
CA ASP A 68 -35.29 -3.65 -5.37
C ASP A 68 -33.80 -3.99 -5.47
N ASN A 69 -33.40 -4.51 -6.62
CA ASN A 69 -32.02 -4.90 -6.91
C ASN A 69 -31.26 -3.82 -7.71
N GLY A 70 -31.85 -2.63 -7.90
CA GLY A 70 -31.27 -1.51 -8.62
C GLY A 70 -31.41 -1.67 -10.13
N SER A 71 -30.74 -2.69 -10.70
CA SER A 71 -30.82 -3.02 -12.13
C SER A 71 -32.20 -3.57 -12.56
N HIS A 72 -32.93 -4.15 -11.61
CA HIS A 72 -34.25 -4.74 -11.84
C HIS A 72 -35.03 -4.83 -10.53
N GLN A 73 -36.34 -4.98 -10.65
CA GLN A 73 -37.25 -5.24 -9.54
C GLN A 73 -37.69 -6.70 -9.57
N VAL A 74 -37.96 -7.28 -8.42
CA VAL A 74 -38.62 -8.58 -8.33
C VAL A 74 -40.07 -8.34 -7.92
N VAL A 75 -40.99 -8.96 -8.65
CA VAL A 75 -42.43 -8.97 -8.35
C VAL A 75 -42.80 -10.40 -7.97
N SER A 76 -43.58 -10.59 -6.90
CA SER A 76 -44.08 -11.88 -6.45
C SER A 76 -45.58 -11.84 -6.25
N GLY A 77 -46.24 -12.97 -6.47
CA GLY A 77 -47.68 -13.07 -6.31
C GLY A 77 -48.22 -14.42 -6.78
N THR A 78 -49.53 -14.46 -7.02
CA THR A 78 -50.18 -15.64 -7.59
C THR A 78 -49.60 -15.96 -8.98
N VAL A 79 -49.66 -17.23 -9.38
CA VAL A 79 -49.19 -17.65 -10.72
C VAL A 79 -49.89 -16.86 -11.84
N PRO A 80 -51.23 -16.71 -11.85
CA PRO A 80 -51.92 -15.92 -12.88
C PRO A 80 -51.55 -14.43 -12.83
N GLY A 81 -51.36 -13.87 -11.63
CA GLY A 81 -50.95 -12.47 -11.45
C GLY A 81 -49.58 -12.21 -12.09
N ILE A 82 -48.60 -13.09 -11.85
CA ILE A 82 -47.27 -12.97 -12.46
C ILE A 82 -47.30 -13.18 -13.97
N GLU A 83 -48.18 -14.04 -14.49
CA GLU A 83 -48.38 -14.18 -15.94
C GLU A 83 -49.00 -12.94 -16.58
N ALA A 84 -49.90 -12.24 -15.87
CA ALA A 84 -50.40 -10.94 -16.31
C ALA A 84 -49.30 -9.87 -16.30
N VAL A 85 -48.49 -9.82 -15.23
CA VAL A 85 -47.32 -8.93 -15.13
C VAL A 85 -46.34 -9.15 -16.29
N LEU A 86 -45.99 -10.40 -16.59
CA LEU A 86 -45.08 -10.73 -17.69
C LEU A 86 -45.62 -10.23 -19.05
N ARG A 87 -46.90 -10.52 -19.36
CA ARG A 87 -47.54 -10.07 -20.60
C ARG A 87 -47.62 -8.55 -20.71
N HIS A 88 -47.92 -7.87 -19.62
CA HIS A 88 -48.01 -6.40 -19.58
C HIS A 88 -46.66 -5.74 -19.85
N PHE A 89 -45.61 -6.17 -19.16
CA PHE A 89 -44.28 -5.58 -19.40
C PHE A 89 -43.74 -5.93 -20.79
N GLU A 90 -44.02 -7.13 -21.30
CA GLU A 90 -43.69 -7.52 -22.67
C GLU A 90 -44.40 -6.62 -23.71
N SER A 91 -45.69 -6.35 -23.55
CA SER A 91 -46.44 -5.46 -24.46
C SER A 91 -45.98 -4.00 -24.37
N ALA A 92 -45.48 -3.58 -23.20
CA ALA A 92 -44.86 -2.28 -22.97
C ALA A 92 -43.39 -2.22 -23.47
N GLY A 93 -42.85 -3.29 -24.06
CA GLY A 93 -41.47 -3.36 -24.54
C GLY A 93 -40.40 -3.40 -23.44
N ILE A 94 -40.79 -3.71 -22.21
CA ILE A 94 -39.92 -3.80 -21.04
C ILE A 94 -39.59 -5.27 -20.77
N ARG A 95 -38.30 -5.58 -20.65
CA ARG A 95 -37.86 -6.94 -20.38
C ARG A 95 -38.35 -7.41 -19.01
N ALA A 96 -39.06 -8.53 -18.98
CA ALA A 96 -39.44 -9.24 -17.77
C ALA A 96 -39.13 -10.74 -17.92
N ARG A 97 -38.79 -11.42 -16.81
CA ARG A 97 -38.41 -12.84 -16.82
C ARG A 97 -38.92 -13.55 -15.58
N ARG A 98 -39.61 -14.69 -15.77
CA ARG A 98 -40.01 -15.58 -14.67
C ARG A 98 -38.78 -16.13 -13.94
N LEU A 99 -38.83 -16.14 -12.61
CA LEU A 99 -37.79 -16.74 -11.77
C LEU A 99 -38.10 -18.21 -11.52
N ASN A 100 -37.05 -19.02 -11.33
CA ASN A 100 -37.19 -20.45 -11.04
C ASN A 100 -37.52 -20.68 -9.56
N THR A 101 -38.76 -20.44 -9.18
CA THR A 101 -39.32 -20.66 -7.85
C THR A 101 -40.81 -20.99 -7.98
N THR A 102 -41.31 -21.82 -7.08
CA THR A 102 -42.74 -22.18 -6.96
C THR A 102 -43.43 -21.43 -5.83
N ARG A 103 -42.71 -20.50 -5.18
CA ARG A 103 -43.18 -19.71 -4.03
C ARG A 103 -43.05 -18.22 -4.32
N ALA A 104 -44.00 -17.45 -3.81
CA ALA A 104 -44.04 -15.99 -3.91
C ALA A 104 -43.57 -15.33 -2.62
N PHE A 105 -42.25 -15.38 -2.36
CA PHE A 105 -41.69 -14.74 -1.17
C PHE A 105 -41.93 -13.23 -1.15
N HIS A 106 -42.02 -12.62 0.04
CA HIS A 106 -42.29 -11.19 0.22
C HIS A 106 -43.63 -10.73 -0.41
N SER A 107 -44.66 -11.59 -0.37
CA SER A 107 -46.04 -11.26 -0.81
C SER A 107 -47.06 -11.69 0.24
N ALA A 108 -48.34 -11.37 0.00
CA ALA A 108 -49.43 -11.85 0.84
C ALA A 108 -49.50 -13.38 0.96
N LEU A 109 -48.98 -14.14 -0.03
CA LEU A 109 -49.01 -15.61 0.00
C LEU A 109 -48.14 -16.21 1.12
N VAL A 110 -47.24 -15.43 1.74
CA VAL A 110 -46.49 -15.91 2.92
C VAL A 110 -47.21 -15.69 4.24
N GLU A 111 -48.30 -14.90 4.28
CA GLU A 111 -49.01 -14.51 5.50
C GLU A 111 -49.41 -15.69 6.40
N PRO A 112 -49.92 -16.82 5.88
CA PRO A 112 -50.29 -17.98 6.71
C PRO A 112 -49.11 -18.58 7.51
N ALA A 113 -47.87 -18.36 7.07
CA ALA A 113 -46.67 -18.87 7.73
C ALA A 113 -46.05 -17.87 8.74
N LEU A 114 -46.51 -16.62 8.77
CA LEU A 114 -45.83 -15.53 9.49
C LEU A 114 -45.96 -15.64 11.01
N ASP A 115 -47.14 -15.97 11.53
CA ASP A 115 -47.35 -16.09 12.99
C ASP A 115 -46.55 -17.27 13.56
N ALA A 116 -46.53 -18.39 12.84
CA ALA A 116 -45.70 -19.54 13.21
C ALA A 116 -44.20 -19.22 13.11
N LEU A 117 -43.78 -18.38 12.15
CA LEU A 117 -42.40 -17.94 12.02
C LEU A 117 -41.99 -17.03 13.19
N GLU A 118 -42.84 -16.07 13.56
CA GLU A 118 -42.64 -15.19 14.72
C GLU A 118 -42.51 -16.00 16.01
N ALA A 119 -43.48 -16.88 16.28
CA ALA A 119 -43.48 -17.75 17.46
C ALA A 119 -42.30 -18.75 17.50
N SER A 120 -41.67 -19.05 16.35
CA SER A 120 -40.52 -19.96 16.32
C SER A 120 -39.27 -19.40 17.03
N LEU A 121 -39.28 -18.10 17.34
CA LEU A 121 -38.25 -17.43 18.14
C LEU A 121 -38.62 -17.31 19.62
N ASP A 122 -39.79 -17.81 20.04
CA ASP A 122 -40.16 -17.83 21.46
C ASP A 122 -39.15 -18.63 22.29
N GLY A 123 -38.67 -18.01 23.37
CA GLY A 123 -37.64 -18.58 24.23
C GLY A 123 -36.23 -18.62 23.62
N VAL A 124 -36.03 -18.03 22.44
CA VAL A 124 -34.68 -17.84 21.85
C VAL A 124 -34.12 -16.50 22.33
N THR A 125 -32.97 -16.54 22.98
CA THR A 125 -32.24 -15.31 23.35
C THR A 125 -31.63 -14.69 22.10
N VAL A 126 -32.11 -13.50 21.73
CA VAL A 126 -31.55 -12.68 20.65
C VAL A 126 -30.57 -11.69 21.26
N ASN A 127 -29.30 -11.78 20.84
CA ASN A 127 -28.26 -10.86 21.29
C ASN A 127 -28.04 -9.75 20.26
N THR A 128 -27.64 -8.57 20.74
CA THR A 128 -27.14 -7.48 19.90
C THR A 128 -25.99 -7.95 19.00
N PRO A 129 -25.98 -7.64 17.70
CA PRO A 129 -24.86 -7.95 16.82
C PRO A 129 -23.55 -7.30 17.29
N SER A 130 -22.46 -8.05 17.24
CA SER A 130 -21.11 -7.53 17.49
C SER A 130 -20.45 -6.90 16.26
N ILE A 131 -21.15 -6.91 15.13
CA ILE A 131 -20.72 -6.34 13.85
C ILE A 131 -21.83 -5.41 13.33
N ALA A 132 -21.44 -4.41 12.55
CA ALA A 132 -22.41 -3.56 11.87
C ALA A 132 -23.28 -4.39 10.93
N VAL A 133 -24.60 -4.22 11.02
CA VAL A 133 -25.57 -4.92 10.16
C VAL A 133 -26.32 -3.87 9.35
N VAL A 134 -26.35 -4.04 8.03
CA VAL A 134 -27.24 -3.27 7.15
C VAL A 134 -28.51 -4.09 6.96
N SER A 135 -29.66 -3.60 7.42
CA SER A 135 -30.92 -4.32 7.29
C SER A 135 -31.42 -4.25 5.85
N ASN A 136 -31.75 -5.41 5.28
CA ASN A 136 -32.36 -5.50 3.96
C ASN A 136 -33.82 -5.04 3.92
N LEU A 137 -34.45 -4.73 5.05
CA LEU A 137 -35.77 -4.09 5.07
C LEU A 137 -35.67 -2.59 4.78
N THR A 138 -34.71 -1.91 5.43
CA THR A 138 -34.56 -0.46 5.35
C THR A 138 -33.48 -0.03 4.38
N GLY A 139 -32.56 -0.93 4.05
CA GLY A 139 -31.32 -0.65 3.32
C GLY A 139 -30.34 0.22 4.11
N GLN A 140 -30.48 0.33 5.44
CA GLN A 140 -29.67 1.19 6.30
C GLN A 140 -28.94 0.38 7.36
N ALA A 141 -27.83 0.92 7.88
CA ALA A 141 -27.19 0.37 9.07
C ALA A 141 -28.17 0.39 10.24
N VAL A 142 -28.26 -0.71 10.98
CA VAL A 142 -29.10 -0.79 12.17
C VAL A 142 -28.38 -0.14 13.35
N GLU A 143 -29.15 0.46 14.25
CA GLU A 143 -28.63 0.91 15.54
C GLU A 143 -28.23 -0.29 16.43
N PRO A 144 -27.27 -0.13 17.36
CA PRO A 144 -26.81 -1.22 18.21
C PRO A 144 -27.91 -1.89 19.06
N ASP A 145 -28.97 -1.18 19.40
CA ASP A 145 -30.11 -1.68 20.18
C ASP A 145 -31.25 -2.26 19.32
N HIS A 146 -31.04 -2.38 18.00
CA HIS A 146 -32.05 -2.93 17.10
C HIS A 146 -32.37 -4.39 17.43
N ALA A 147 -33.65 -4.66 17.70
CA ALA A 147 -34.15 -5.99 18.03
C ALA A 147 -34.31 -6.86 16.77
N PHE A 148 -33.58 -7.98 16.70
CA PHE A 148 -33.75 -9.01 15.67
C PHE A 148 -34.72 -10.12 16.15
N ASP A 149 -35.86 -9.70 16.69
CA ASP A 149 -36.89 -10.54 17.30
C ASP A 149 -37.86 -11.16 16.27
N GLY A 150 -38.85 -11.93 16.78
CA GLY A 150 -39.88 -12.55 15.94
C GLY A 150 -40.60 -11.56 15.03
N ALA A 151 -40.93 -10.37 15.55
CA ALA A 151 -41.60 -9.32 14.79
C ALA A 151 -40.72 -8.80 13.64
N TYR A 152 -39.42 -8.60 13.88
CA TYR A 152 -38.46 -8.25 12.81
C TYR A 152 -38.45 -9.31 11.71
N TRP A 153 -38.35 -10.60 12.06
CA TRP A 153 -38.25 -11.66 11.06
C TRP A 153 -39.56 -11.93 10.31
N LYS A 154 -40.71 -11.71 10.96
CA LYS A 154 -42.03 -11.69 10.31
C LYS A 154 -42.10 -10.59 9.24
N ARG A 155 -41.70 -9.38 9.60
CA ARG A 155 -41.59 -8.26 8.64
C ARG A 155 -40.61 -8.60 7.51
N HIS A 156 -39.42 -9.10 7.83
CA HIS A 156 -38.42 -9.50 6.84
C HIS A 156 -38.91 -10.58 5.86
N ALA A 157 -39.79 -11.48 6.27
CA ALA A 157 -40.37 -12.49 5.39
C ALA A 157 -41.44 -11.92 4.44
N ARG A 158 -42.11 -10.82 4.83
CA ARG A 158 -43.29 -10.27 4.15
C ARG A 158 -43.00 -9.00 3.32
N GLU A 159 -42.13 -8.14 3.83
CA GLU A 159 -41.81 -6.84 3.24
C GLU A 159 -40.71 -6.95 2.17
N PRO A 160 -40.62 -5.96 1.26
CA PRO A 160 -39.66 -6.00 0.15
C PRO A 160 -38.21 -5.89 0.62
N VAL A 161 -37.31 -6.51 -0.14
CA VAL A 161 -35.86 -6.44 0.07
C VAL A 161 -35.27 -5.20 -0.60
N ALA A 162 -34.69 -4.28 0.17
CA ALA A 162 -34.04 -3.06 -0.27
C ALA A 162 -32.55 -3.27 -0.65
N PHE A 163 -32.26 -4.25 -1.52
CA PHE A 163 -30.88 -4.67 -1.83
C PHE A 163 -30.00 -3.54 -2.39
N ALA A 164 -30.50 -2.79 -3.38
CA ALA A 164 -29.75 -1.69 -3.98
C ALA A 164 -29.38 -0.61 -2.95
N ARG A 165 -30.30 -0.32 -2.04
CA ARG A 165 -30.08 0.64 -0.96
C ARG A 165 -29.07 0.10 0.06
N SER A 166 -29.12 -1.20 0.37
CA SER A 166 -28.09 -1.85 1.20
C SER A 166 -26.70 -1.71 0.58
N VAL A 167 -26.56 -1.93 -0.73
CA VAL A 167 -25.29 -1.77 -1.45
C VAL A 167 -24.80 -0.31 -1.39
N GLY A 168 -25.67 0.67 -1.61
CA GLY A 168 -25.32 2.09 -1.46
C GLY A 168 -24.84 2.43 -0.05
N THR A 169 -25.45 1.85 0.99
CA THR A 169 -24.99 2.01 2.37
C THR A 169 -23.63 1.37 2.61
N LEU A 170 -23.35 0.18 2.07
CA LEU A 170 -22.02 -0.44 2.15
C LEU A 170 -20.94 0.44 1.50
N ALA A 171 -21.25 1.03 0.34
CA ALA A 171 -20.35 1.96 -0.34
C ALA A 171 -20.09 3.21 0.50
N ALA A 172 -21.13 3.79 1.12
CA ALA A 172 -21.01 4.96 2.00
C ALA A 172 -20.21 4.66 3.29
N LEU A 173 -20.22 3.41 3.75
CA LEU A 173 -19.40 2.94 4.88
C LEU A 173 -17.93 2.70 4.50
N GLY A 174 -17.55 2.86 3.23
CA GLY A 174 -16.18 2.68 2.76
C GLY A 174 -15.76 1.22 2.66
N VAL A 175 -16.70 0.30 2.45
CA VAL A 175 -16.39 -1.13 2.24
C VAL A 175 -15.58 -1.31 0.96
N ASP A 176 -14.43 -1.97 1.08
CA ASP A 176 -13.47 -2.22 0.00
C ASP A 176 -13.44 -3.69 -0.46
N LEU A 177 -14.04 -4.59 0.32
CA LEU A 177 -14.22 -6.01 -0.02
C LEU A 177 -15.58 -6.54 0.42
N VAL A 178 -16.26 -7.26 -0.48
CA VAL A 178 -17.55 -7.91 -0.25
C VAL A 178 -17.42 -9.40 -0.50
N VAL A 179 -17.73 -10.22 0.52
CA VAL A 179 -17.83 -11.67 0.36
C VAL A 179 -19.30 -12.09 0.20
N GLU A 180 -19.65 -12.69 -0.94
CA GLU A 180 -20.97 -13.31 -1.12
C GLU A 180 -20.97 -14.71 -0.49
N ILE A 181 -21.68 -14.86 0.63
CA ILE A 181 -21.79 -16.14 1.33
C ILE A 181 -22.98 -16.93 0.79
N GLY A 182 -22.70 -18.00 0.05
CA GLY A 182 -23.73 -18.85 -0.51
C GLY A 182 -23.17 -19.96 -1.40
N PRO A 183 -24.02 -20.90 -1.85
CA PRO A 183 -23.61 -22.01 -2.71
C PRO A 183 -23.35 -21.59 -4.17
N HIS A 184 -23.81 -20.40 -4.58
CA HIS A 184 -23.69 -19.86 -5.92
C HIS A 184 -23.49 -18.34 -5.86
N ALA A 185 -22.70 -17.81 -6.80
CA ALA A 185 -22.49 -16.37 -6.98
C ALA A 185 -23.63 -15.74 -7.79
N ILE A 186 -24.73 -15.37 -7.13
CA ILE A 186 -25.89 -14.71 -7.75
C ILE A 186 -25.87 -13.21 -7.46
N LEU A 187 -25.43 -12.82 -6.26
CA LEU A 187 -25.45 -11.44 -5.79
C LEU A 187 -24.25 -10.64 -6.30
N ALA A 188 -23.10 -11.26 -6.55
CA ALA A 188 -21.89 -10.57 -6.96
C ALA A 188 -22.10 -9.64 -8.20
N PRO A 189 -22.68 -10.10 -9.32
CA PRO A 189 -22.98 -9.21 -10.46
C PRO A 189 -23.99 -8.11 -10.11
N MET A 190 -24.94 -8.40 -9.21
CA MET A 190 -25.95 -7.43 -8.77
C MET A 190 -25.32 -6.35 -7.90
N THR A 191 -24.37 -6.71 -7.02
CA THR A 191 -23.59 -5.77 -6.22
C THR A 191 -22.76 -4.86 -7.10
N VAL A 192 -22.06 -5.40 -8.12
CA VAL A 192 -21.33 -4.58 -9.11
C VAL A 192 -22.27 -3.56 -9.76
N SER A 193 -23.44 -4.01 -10.23
CA SER A 193 -24.38 -3.14 -10.93
C SER A 193 -25.06 -2.10 -10.03
N ALA A 194 -25.21 -2.39 -8.74
CA ALA A 194 -25.85 -1.50 -7.77
C ALA A 194 -24.84 -0.58 -7.05
N TRP A 195 -23.54 -0.83 -7.20
CA TRP A 195 -22.50 0.00 -6.58
C TRP A 195 -22.52 1.42 -7.18
N PRO A 196 -22.46 2.48 -6.36
CA PRO A 196 -22.42 3.84 -6.88
C PRO A 196 -21.19 4.09 -7.75
N ASP A 197 -21.41 4.65 -8.94
CA ASP A 197 -20.33 5.12 -9.81
C ASP A 197 -19.84 6.50 -9.33
N SER A 198 -18.87 6.50 -8.41
CA SER A 198 -18.34 7.71 -7.80
C SER A 198 -16.85 7.56 -7.46
N PRO A 199 -16.02 8.58 -7.74
CA PRO A 199 -14.61 8.59 -7.33
C PRO A 199 -14.40 8.48 -5.82
N GLN A 200 -15.39 8.87 -5.02
CA GLN A 200 -15.33 8.84 -3.55
C GLN A 200 -15.63 7.44 -2.99
N THR A 201 -16.28 6.57 -3.77
CA THR A 201 -16.64 5.20 -3.37
C THR A 201 -16.18 4.22 -4.45
N PRO A 202 -14.87 3.92 -4.53
CA PRO A 202 -14.35 2.96 -5.51
C PRO A 202 -15.05 1.60 -5.38
N ALA A 203 -15.15 0.87 -6.49
CA ALA A 203 -15.74 -0.46 -6.49
C ALA A 203 -14.92 -1.43 -5.62
N PRO A 204 -15.57 -2.25 -4.79
CA PRO A 204 -14.88 -3.17 -3.90
C PRO A 204 -14.43 -4.41 -4.66
N ALA A 205 -13.48 -5.14 -4.08
CA ALA A 205 -13.26 -6.53 -4.46
C ALA A 205 -14.50 -7.36 -4.09
N ILE A 206 -15.09 -8.08 -5.03
CA ILE A 206 -16.28 -8.92 -4.77
C ILE A 206 -15.89 -10.38 -4.95
N VAL A 207 -16.00 -11.15 -3.87
CA VAL A 207 -15.53 -12.53 -3.80
C VAL A 207 -16.68 -13.47 -3.43
N PRO A 208 -17.11 -14.38 -4.31
CA PRO A 208 -18.07 -15.41 -3.93
C PRO A 208 -17.39 -16.47 -3.06
N SER A 209 -18.05 -16.90 -1.98
CA SER A 209 -17.54 -17.94 -1.09
C SER A 209 -17.53 -19.32 -1.75
N LEU A 210 -18.53 -19.59 -2.59
CA LEU A 210 -18.65 -20.79 -3.40
C LEU A 210 -19.23 -20.43 -4.76
N SER A 211 -18.76 -21.12 -5.79
CA SER A 211 -19.24 -20.94 -7.15
C SER A 211 -19.70 -22.27 -7.72
N ARG A 212 -20.67 -22.22 -8.64
CA ARG A 212 -21.11 -23.41 -9.37
C ARG A 212 -19.91 -23.91 -10.20
N PRO A 213 -19.50 -25.19 -10.08
CA PRO A 213 -18.42 -25.71 -10.90
C PRO A 213 -18.76 -25.55 -12.39
N SER A 214 -17.84 -24.99 -13.19
CA SER A 214 -17.95 -25.01 -14.65
C SER A 214 -17.31 -26.28 -15.19
N SER A 215 -17.71 -26.73 -16.38
CA SER A 215 -17.07 -27.86 -17.08
C SER A 215 -15.57 -27.63 -17.32
N ASP A 216 -15.18 -26.35 -17.41
CA ASP A 216 -13.84 -25.92 -17.81
C ASP A 216 -12.93 -25.65 -16.60
N THR A 217 -13.44 -25.77 -15.37
CA THR A 217 -12.64 -25.53 -14.16
C THR A 217 -11.91 -26.81 -13.73
N PRO A 218 -10.57 -26.78 -13.56
CA PRO A 218 -9.80 -27.91 -13.04
C PRO A 218 -10.42 -28.44 -11.74
N GLU A 219 -10.41 -29.76 -11.51
CA GLU A 219 -10.99 -30.36 -10.29
C GLU A 219 -10.47 -29.76 -8.98
N THR A 220 -9.21 -29.32 -8.98
CA THR A 220 -8.54 -28.66 -7.86
C THR A 220 -9.02 -27.24 -7.59
N GLU A 221 -9.73 -26.61 -8.54
CA GLU A 221 -10.12 -25.20 -8.53
C GLU A 221 -11.65 -25.00 -8.62
N LYS A 222 -12.44 -26.07 -8.57
CA LYS A 222 -13.91 -26.00 -8.68
C LYS A 222 -14.54 -25.23 -7.52
N GLY A 223 -14.71 -23.91 -7.69
CA GLY A 223 -15.62 -23.05 -6.92
C GLY A 223 -15.53 -23.22 -5.40
N SER A 224 -14.32 -23.46 -4.90
CA SER A 224 -14.09 -23.87 -3.52
C SER A 224 -13.83 -22.68 -2.59
N LEU A 225 -14.14 -22.86 -1.31
CA LEU A 225 -13.84 -21.89 -0.26
C LEU A 225 -12.36 -21.47 -0.24
N LEU A 226 -11.43 -22.34 -0.65
CA LEU A 226 -10.00 -22.02 -0.71
C LEU A 226 -9.68 -20.94 -1.73
N GLN A 227 -10.37 -20.94 -2.88
CA GLN A 227 -10.21 -19.90 -3.89
C GLN A 227 -10.71 -18.56 -3.35
N ALA A 228 -11.85 -18.55 -2.67
CA ALA A 228 -12.37 -17.35 -2.01
C ALA A 228 -11.37 -16.81 -0.98
N VAL A 229 -10.77 -17.68 -0.16
CA VAL A 229 -9.73 -17.29 0.81
C VAL A 229 -8.50 -16.72 0.09
N SER A 230 -8.07 -17.29 -1.02
CA SER A 230 -6.96 -16.75 -1.84
C SER A 230 -7.29 -15.35 -2.36
N SER A 231 -8.48 -15.16 -2.95
CA SER A 231 -8.89 -13.86 -3.47
C SER A 231 -9.02 -12.80 -2.37
N VAL A 232 -9.49 -13.17 -1.18
CA VAL A 232 -9.53 -12.27 -0.02
C VAL A 232 -8.11 -11.92 0.45
N TYR A 233 -7.19 -12.88 0.48
CA TYR A 233 -5.78 -12.64 0.82
C TYR A 233 -5.06 -11.75 -0.21
N GLU A 234 -5.27 -11.99 -1.50
CA GLU A 234 -4.74 -11.17 -2.60
C GLU A 234 -5.29 -9.75 -2.61
N ALA A 235 -6.53 -9.58 -2.13
CA ALA A 235 -7.13 -8.26 -1.89
C ALA A 235 -6.56 -7.56 -0.63
N GLY A 236 -5.54 -8.14 0.02
CA GLY A 236 -4.82 -7.53 1.14
C GLY A 236 -5.46 -7.73 2.51
N GLN A 237 -6.53 -8.52 2.61
CA GLN A 237 -7.20 -8.75 3.88
C GLN A 237 -6.44 -9.76 4.76
N PRO A 238 -6.37 -9.54 6.09
CA PRO A 238 -5.66 -10.43 6.98
C PRO A 238 -6.41 -11.76 7.15
N ILE A 239 -5.78 -12.87 6.72
CA ILE A 239 -6.30 -14.22 6.91
C ILE A 239 -5.62 -14.89 8.10
N ARG A 240 -6.43 -15.44 9.01
CA ARG A 240 -5.96 -16.36 10.05
C ARG A 240 -5.94 -17.79 9.51
N PHE A 241 -4.81 -18.20 8.94
CA PHE A 241 -4.65 -19.51 8.31
C PHE A 241 -4.82 -20.69 9.27
N GLU A 242 -4.60 -20.49 10.58
CA GLU A 242 -4.86 -21.50 11.61
C GLU A 242 -6.33 -21.94 11.61
N GLY A 243 -7.26 -21.01 11.31
CA GLY A 243 -8.68 -21.30 11.23
C GLY A 243 -9.07 -22.17 10.04
N LEU A 244 -8.32 -22.09 8.94
CA LEU A 244 -8.60 -22.85 7.71
C LEU A 244 -8.37 -24.36 7.88
N PHE A 245 -7.42 -24.73 8.74
CA PHE A 245 -7.05 -26.12 9.04
C PHE A 245 -7.30 -26.48 10.50
N ALA A 246 -8.24 -25.79 11.15
CA ALA A 246 -8.56 -26.02 12.55
C ALA A 246 -9.01 -27.48 12.78
N GLY A 247 -8.41 -28.15 13.77
CA GLY A 247 -8.67 -29.57 14.06
C GLY A 247 -7.81 -30.55 13.27
N GLU A 248 -6.93 -30.07 12.38
CA GLU A 248 -6.03 -30.92 11.60
C GLU A 248 -4.58 -30.80 12.09
N SER A 249 -3.82 -31.90 12.01
CA SER A 249 -2.37 -31.90 12.24
C SER A 249 -1.62 -31.85 10.91
N ARG A 250 -1.22 -30.64 10.48
CA ARG A 250 -0.48 -30.41 9.25
C ARG A 250 1.02 -30.23 9.53
N ARG A 251 1.88 -30.72 8.62
CA ARG A 251 3.33 -30.51 8.72
C ARG A 251 3.70 -29.19 8.04
N ARG A 252 4.39 -28.30 8.75
CA ARG A 252 5.03 -27.12 8.14
C ARG A 252 6.25 -27.57 7.34
N ILE A 253 6.31 -27.17 6.07
CA ILE A 253 7.46 -27.41 5.20
C ILE A 253 8.16 -26.08 4.91
N ALA A 254 9.48 -26.10 4.85
CA ALA A 254 10.23 -24.92 4.44
C ALA A 254 10.04 -24.70 2.94
N LEU A 255 9.60 -23.51 2.56
CA LEU A 255 9.57 -23.07 1.16
C LEU A 255 10.88 -22.32 0.84
N PRO A 256 11.26 -22.21 -0.45
CA PRO A 256 12.34 -21.33 -0.86
C PRO A 256 12.16 -19.92 -0.26
N GLY A 257 13.26 -19.33 0.19
CA GLY A 257 13.23 -17.98 0.77
C GLY A 257 12.78 -16.92 -0.25
N TYR A 258 12.46 -15.72 0.26
CA TYR A 258 12.04 -14.60 -0.58
C TYR A 258 13.10 -14.31 -1.68
N PRO A 259 12.72 -14.29 -2.96
CA PRO A 259 13.64 -13.98 -4.03
C PRO A 259 13.91 -12.46 -4.06
N PHE A 260 14.85 -12.00 -3.23
CA PHE A 260 15.25 -10.59 -3.20
C PHE A 260 15.59 -10.09 -4.62
N GLN A 261 15.06 -8.91 -4.97
CA GLN A 261 15.46 -8.20 -6.17
C GLN A 261 16.89 -7.67 -5.99
N ARG A 262 17.87 -8.49 -6.37
CA ARG A 262 19.28 -8.21 -6.16
C ARG A 262 19.71 -7.04 -7.05
N GLN A 263 20.11 -5.95 -6.41
CA GLN A 263 20.76 -4.79 -7.05
C GLN A 263 22.09 -4.51 -6.35
N ARG A 264 23.10 -4.10 -7.12
CA ARG A 264 24.42 -3.77 -6.59
C ARG A 264 24.39 -2.34 -6.03
N HIS A 265 24.37 -2.22 -4.71
CA HIS A 265 24.41 -0.95 -3.98
C HIS A 265 25.70 -0.87 -3.15
N TRP A 266 26.83 -0.57 -3.80
CA TRP A 266 28.14 -0.44 -3.13
C TRP A 266 28.65 1.00 -3.26
N VAL A 267 29.28 1.53 -2.20
CA VAL A 267 30.08 2.74 -2.26
C VAL A 267 31.49 2.34 -2.68
N GLU A 268 31.91 2.71 -3.88
CA GLU A 268 33.26 2.44 -4.38
C GLU A 268 34.20 3.50 -3.80
N THR A 269 35.14 3.11 -2.94
CA THR A 269 36.19 4.01 -2.46
C THR A 269 37.23 4.18 -3.56
N SER A 270 37.68 5.42 -3.81
CA SER A 270 38.78 5.68 -4.74
C SER A 270 40.01 4.84 -4.36
N ARG A 271 40.72 4.32 -5.38
CA ARG A 271 41.96 3.54 -5.18
C ARG A 271 42.93 4.38 -4.35
N GLN A 272 43.24 3.93 -3.13
CA GLN A 272 44.36 4.50 -2.37
C GLN A 272 45.65 4.08 -3.05
N HIS A 273 46.42 5.05 -3.55
CA HIS A 273 47.68 4.79 -4.25
C HIS A 273 48.90 4.74 -3.31
N ARG A 274 48.68 4.93 -2.01
CA ARG A 274 49.76 5.05 -1.01
C ARG A 274 50.37 3.71 -0.61
N SER A 275 51.70 3.72 -0.47
CA SER A 275 52.42 2.81 0.44
C SER A 275 51.92 3.01 1.87
N THR A 276 51.67 1.93 2.62
CA THR A 276 51.17 1.96 4.01
C THR A 276 52.23 2.38 5.04
N ALA A 277 53.44 2.74 4.61
CA ALA A 277 54.54 3.13 5.50
C ALA A 277 54.65 4.67 5.61
N GLY A 278 54.70 5.17 6.85
CA GLY A 278 55.03 6.58 7.14
C GLY A 278 53.83 7.51 7.37
N HIS A 279 54.09 8.82 7.38
CA HIS A 279 53.09 9.84 7.70
C HIS A 279 52.25 10.21 6.46
N PRO A 280 50.92 10.43 6.57
CA PRO A 280 50.04 10.66 5.41
C PRO A 280 50.42 11.79 4.44
N LEU A 281 51.16 12.81 4.89
CA LEU A 281 51.63 13.92 4.03
C LEU A 281 53.13 13.92 3.76
N LEU A 282 53.90 13.11 4.49
CA LEU A 282 55.37 13.12 4.42
C LEU A 282 55.94 11.79 3.90
N GLY A 283 55.18 10.70 4.04
CA GLY A 283 55.61 9.35 3.68
C GLY A 283 56.77 8.88 4.55
N GLU A 284 57.76 8.26 3.91
CA GLU A 284 58.88 7.60 4.56
C GLU A 284 60.00 8.58 4.92
N ARG A 285 60.48 8.51 6.16
CA ARG A 285 61.68 9.23 6.60
C ARG A 285 62.93 8.48 6.16
N ARG A 286 63.90 9.20 5.59
CA ARG A 286 65.23 8.70 5.23
C ARG A 286 66.30 9.67 5.73
N GLU A 287 67.47 9.11 6.00
CA GLU A 287 68.63 9.88 6.46
C GLU A 287 69.82 9.59 5.54
N SER A 288 70.42 10.65 5.03
CA SER A 288 71.59 10.59 4.16
C SER A 288 72.86 10.47 5.00
N ALA A 289 73.86 9.75 4.50
CA ALA A 289 75.18 9.68 5.13
C ALA A 289 75.89 11.05 5.24
N ARG A 290 75.38 12.07 4.53
CA ARG A 290 75.85 13.47 4.61
C ARG A 290 75.13 14.31 5.66
N GLY A 291 74.14 13.75 6.36
CA GLY A 291 73.36 14.46 7.39
C GLY A 291 72.12 15.17 6.87
N GLU A 292 71.61 14.84 5.68
CA GLU A 292 70.29 15.34 5.24
C GLU A 292 69.18 14.41 5.76
N ILE A 293 68.13 14.97 6.35
CA ILE A 293 66.92 14.23 6.67
C ILE A 293 65.93 14.51 5.55
N THR A 294 65.40 13.45 4.93
CA THR A 294 64.40 13.58 3.88
C THR A 294 63.14 12.80 4.21
N PHE A 295 62.00 13.34 3.80
CA PHE A 295 60.73 12.65 3.81
C PHE A 295 60.22 12.54 2.37
N GLU A 296 59.86 11.34 1.93
CA GLU A 296 59.44 11.06 0.57
C GLU A 296 58.04 10.44 0.54
N THR A 297 57.16 11.02 -0.25
CA THR A 297 55.81 10.51 -0.49
C THR A 297 55.41 10.69 -1.94
N GLU A 298 54.38 9.98 -2.37
CA GLU A 298 53.77 10.15 -3.69
C GLU A 298 52.34 10.65 -3.51
N VAL A 299 52.00 11.71 -4.25
CA VAL A 299 50.68 12.35 -4.20
C VAL A 299 50.08 12.31 -5.59
N PHE A 300 48.78 12.03 -5.65
CA PHE A 300 48.00 11.97 -6.89
C PHE A 300 46.89 13.02 -6.83
N PRO A 301 46.38 13.52 -7.98
CA PRO A 301 45.28 14.47 -8.01
C PRO A 301 44.07 14.05 -7.17
N THR A 302 43.79 12.74 -7.12
CA THR A 302 42.65 12.13 -6.42
C THR A 302 43.01 11.55 -5.05
N ASP A 303 44.28 11.65 -4.63
CA ASP A 303 44.78 11.16 -3.34
C ASP A 303 45.84 12.12 -2.75
N PRO A 304 45.51 12.88 -1.71
CA PRO A 304 44.31 12.76 -0.87
C PRO A 304 43.02 13.23 -1.56
N VAL A 305 41.87 12.71 -1.10
CA VAL A 305 40.55 12.94 -1.71
C VAL A 305 40.16 14.42 -1.86
N TRP A 306 40.75 15.30 -1.04
CA TRP A 306 40.48 16.75 -1.07
C TRP A 306 41.38 17.51 -2.07
N LEU A 307 42.44 16.89 -2.61
CA LEU A 307 43.39 17.62 -3.45
C LEU A 307 42.75 18.07 -4.76
N ASP A 308 41.86 17.26 -5.33
CA ASP A 308 41.14 17.58 -6.56
C ASP A 308 40.19 18.78 -6.42
N ASP A 309 39.83 19.15 -5.19
CA ASP A 309 38.98 20.32 -4.91
C ASP A 309 39.76 21.64 -5.04
N HIS A 310 41.09 21.62 -4.87
CA HIS A 310 41.91 22.82 -4.96
C HIS A 310 42.34 23.11 -6.41
N ARG A 311 41.42 23.72 -7.16
CA ARG A 311 41.61 24.07 -8.57
C ARG A 311 41.82 25.57 -8.78
N VAL A 312 42.87 25.93 -9.50
CA VAL A 312 43.14 27.30 -9.95
C VAL A 312 43.20 27.31 -11.47
N PHE A 313 42.35 28.11 -12.13
CA PHE A 313 42.16 28.10 -13.58
C PHE A 313 41.91 26.69 -14.15
N ASN A 314 41.06 25.91 -13.45
CA ASN A 314 40.69 24.52 -13.78
C ASN A 314 41.85 23.50 -13.77
N ARG A 315 43.01 23.85 -13.21
CA ARG A 315 44.12 22.92 -12.99
C ARG A 315 44.19 22.55 -11.52
N VAL A 316 44.48 21.28 -11.21
CA VAL A 316 44.73 20.83 -9.83
C VAL A 316 46.11 21.32 -9.41
N LEU A 317 46.14 22.13 -8.36
CA LEU A 317 47.37 22.68 -7.79
C LEU A 317 47.48 22.29 -6.33
N ALA A 318 48.69 21.97 -5.88
CA ALA A 318 48.94 21.87 -4.44
C ALA A 318 48.63 23.21 -3.77
N PRO A 319 47.76 23.25 -2.75
CA PRO A 319 47.51 24.48 -2.00
C PRO A 319 48.76 24.89 -1.22
N GLY A 320 49.00 26.19 -1.07
CA GLY A 320 50.12 26.69 -0.24
C GLY A 320 50.10 26.15 1.19
N ALA A 321 48.90 25.92 1.74
CA ALA A 321 48.68 25.32 3.06
C ALA A 321 49.18 23.86 3.17
N LEU A 322 49.32 23.12 2.05
CA LEU A 322 49.91 21.78 2.06
C LEU A 322 51.37 21.84 2.55
N TYR A 323 52.13 22.82 2.06
CA TYR A 323 53.54 22.99 2.43
C TYR A 323 53.71 23.31 3.91
N GLY A 324 52.88 24.20 4.44
CA GLY A 324 52.84 24.49 5.88
C GLY A 324 52.45 23.27 6.71
N SER A 325 51.51 22.46 6.23
CA SER A 325 51.10 21.20 6.88
C SER A 325 52.23 20.16 6.87
N MET A 326 53.00 20.05 5.78
CA MET A 326 54.19 19.20 5.70
C MET A 326 55.26 19.65 6.70
N ALA A 327 55.55 20.96 6.75
CA ALA A 327 56.48 21.53 7.73
C ALA A 327 56.02 21.27 9.19
N SER A 328 54.73 21.45 9.47
CA SER A 328 54.12 21.13 10.76
C SER A 328 54.27 19.66 11.13
N ALA A 329 54.02 18.76 10.17
CA ALA A 329 54.11 17.32 10.38
C ALA A 329 55.54 16.87 10.67
N VAL A 330 56.55 17.53 10.10
CA VAL A 330 57.97 17.27 10.41
C VAL A 330 58.22 17.47 11.90
N SER A 331 57.77 18.59 12.48
CA SER A 331 57.95 18.86 13.91
C SER A 331 57.28 17.80 14.80
N MET A 332 56.09 17.35 14.40
CA MET A 332 55.38 16.29 15.14
C MET A 332 56.17 14.98 15.16
N LEU A 333 56.78 14.60 14.03
CA LEU A 333 57.59 13.37 13.93
C LEU A 333 58.93 13.48 14.67
N GLU A 334 59.58 14.64 14.60
CA GLU A 334 60.84 14.93 15.30
C GLU A 334 60.61 15.35 16.77
N GLN A 335 59.36 15.32 17.26
CA GLN A 335 58.96 15.67 18.64
C GLN A 335 59.52 17.01 19.12
N SER A 336 59.63 17.99 18.20
CA SER A 336 60.39 19.24 18.41
C SER A 336 59.61 20.36 19.10
N GLY A 337 58.32 20.14 19.40
CA GLY A 337 57.43 21.12 20.03
C GLY A 337 56.86 22.14 19.04
N PRO A 338 56.39 23.31 19.51
CA PRO A 338 55.94 24.39 18.63
C PRO A 338 57.05 24.79 17.66
N ILE A 339 56.70 25.09 16.41
CA ILE A 339 57.64 25.53 15.38
C ILE A 339 57.13 26.80 14.68
N SER A 340 58.07 27.62 14.25
CA SER A 340 57.86 28.70 13.29
C SER A 340 58.43 28.28 11.94
N LEU A 341 57.69 28.54 10.87
CA LEU A 341 58.21 28.47 9.51
C LEU A 341 58.56 29.90 9.08
N GLU A 342 59.85 30.20 9.08
CA GLU A 342 60.40 31.52 8.78
C GLU A 342 60.79 31.62 7.31
N ASP A 343 60.66 32.82 6.75
CA ASP A 343 61.07 33.15 5.38
C ASP A 343 60.58 32.16 4.31
N MET A 344 59.35 31.66 4.44
CA MET A 344 58.76 30.73 3.46
C MET A 344 58.56 31.41 2.11
N GLN A 345 59.37 31.02 1.13
CA GLN A 345 59.29 31.47 -0.25
C GLN A 345 58.70 30.36 -1.12
N LEU A 346 57.65 30.70 -1.86
CA LEU A 346 57.03 29.83 -2.86
C LEU A 346 57.64 30.12 -4.23
N HIS A 347 58.47 29.21 -4.72
CA HIS A 347 59.24 29.39 -5.96
C HIS A 347 58.44 28.98 -7.21
N ASN A 348 57.83 27.79 -7.18
CA ASN A 348 57.08 27.24 -8.31
C ASN A 348 55.79 26.56 -7.80
N ALA A 349 54.67 26.73 -8.51
CA ALA A 349 53.45 26.00 -8.20
C ALA A 349 53.59 24.51 -8.53
N MET A 350 53.18 23.61 -7.63
CA MET A 350 53.09 22.18 -7.94
C MET A 350 51.76 21.91 -8.65
N VAL A 351 51.82 21.78 -9.98
CA VAL A 351 50.67 21.48 -10.84
C VAL A 351 50.63 19.99 -11.14
N PHE A 352 49.45 19.39 -11.09
CA PHE A 352 49.22 18.03 -11.55
C PHE A 352 48.61 18.06 -12.95
N GLU A 353 49.40 17.67 -13.95
CA GLU A 353 48.97 17.58 -15.34
C GLU A 353 48.07 16.36 -15.56
N ASP A 354 47.11 16.48 -16.48
CA ASP A 354 46.14 15.41 -16.80
C ASP A 354 45.40 14.83 -15.59
N ALA A 355 45.06 15.69 -14.62
CA ALA A 355 44.37 15.32 -13.38
C ALA A 355 43.05 14.55 -13.61
N GLU A 356 42.40 14.72 -14.77
CA GLU A 356 41.19 13.99 -15.16
C GLU A 356 41.40 12.47 -15.27
N THR A 357 42.61 12.04 -15.62
CA THR A 357 42.96 10.61 -15.64
C THR A 357 43.18 10.07 -14.22
N GLY A 358 43.66 10.92 -13.30
CA GLY A 358 44.02 10.54 -11.93
C GLY A 358 45.22 9.61 -11.81
N GLU A 359 45.89 9.26 -12.93
CA GLU A 359 46.95 8.25 -12.99
C GLU A 359 48.36 8.84 -12.81
N ASN A 360 48.53 10.15 -13.01
CA ASN A 360 49.84 10.81 -12.95
C ASN A 360 50.08 11.45 -11.57
N GLY A 361 50.84 10.75 -10.74
CA GLY A 361 51.31 11.25 -9.44
C GLY A 361 52.57 12.11 -9.54
N ARG A 362 52.94 12.73 -8.41
CA ARG A 362 54.23 13.39 -8.23
C ARG A 362 54.87 12.87 -6.94
N ILE A 363 56.14 12.51 -7.03
CA ILE A 363 56.95 12.25 -5.84
C ILE A 363 57.25 13.60 -5.20
N ILE A 364 56.93 13.77 -3.93
CA ILE A 364 57.23 14.95 -3.13
C ILE A 364 58.34 14.58 -2.14
N GLN A 365 59.37 15.42 -2.06
CA GLN A 365 60.45 15.26 -1.12
C GLN A 365 60.59 16.51 -0.25
N VAL A 366 60.50 16.34 1.06
CA VAL A 366 60.80 17.38 2.05
C VAL A 366 62.22 17.13 2.55
N VAL A 367 63.09 18.12 2.46
CA VAL A 367 64.51 18.03 2.79
C VAL A 367 64.83 19.00 3.93
N LEU A 368 65.52 18.49 4.94
CA LEU A 368 66.06 19.23 6.07
C LEU A 368 67.57 19.03 6.12
N ASP A 369 68.31 20.13 6.26
CA ASP A 369 69.74 20.06 6.52
C ASP A 369 70.00 19.76 8.00
N ALA A 370 70.39 18.53 8.35
CA ALA A 370 70.69 18.17 9.73
C ALA A 370 72.12 18.54 10.17
N ALA A 371 72.94 19.12 9.29
CA ALA A 371 74.17 19.80 9.71
C ALA A 371 73.86 21.09 10.50
N GLU A 372 72.68 21.69 10.27
CA GLU A 372 72.16 22.78 11.08
C GLU A 372 71.52 22.27 12.40
N PRO A 373 71.64 23.06 13.50
CA PRO A 373 71.08 22.67 14.79
C PRO A 373 69.56 22.49 14.70
N ALA A 374 69.00 21.53 15.44
CA ALA A 374 67.56 21.24 15.43
C ALA A 374 66.68 22.44 15.84
N SER A 375 67.25 23.47 16.48
CA SER A 375 66.57 24.71 16.82
C SER A 375 66.24 25.59 15.60
N SER A 376 66.96 25.43 14.48
CA SER A 376 66.71 26.17 13.24
C SER A 376 67.40 25.48 12.07
N ARG A 377 66.62 24.90 11.15
CA ARG A 377 67.12 24.18 9.97
C ARG A 377 66.52 24.72 8.69
N ASN A 378 67.30 24.75 7.61
CA ASN A 378 66.76 24.96 6.27
C ASN A 378 65.78 23.84 5.91
N LEU A 379 64.64 24.24 5.35
CA LEU A 379 63.59 23.38 4.83
C LEU A 379 63.41 23.66 3.34
N GLN A 380 63.47 22.61 2.54
CA GLN A 380 63.13 22.70 1.12
C GLN A 380 62.13 21.62 0.74
N ILE A 381 61.15 21.97 -0.10
CA ILE A 381 60.14 21.03 -0.60
C ILE A 381 60.25 20.95 -2.11
N TYR A 382 60.51 19.75 -2.60
CA TYR A 382 60.66 19.41 -4.00
C TYR A 382 59.52 18.52 -4.49
N SER A 383 59.27 18.53 -5.79
CA SER A 383 58.56 17.42 -6.44
C SER A 383 59.21 16.98 -7.74
N LYS A 384 58.93 15.73 -8.11
CA LYS A 384 59.34 15.12 -9.38
C LYS A 384 58.13 14.42 -9.99
N GLY A 385 57.71 14.90 -11.15
CA GLY A 385 56.70 14.23 -11.98
C GLY A 385 57.32 13.25 -12.98
N ASN A 386 56.56 12.86 -14.00
CA ASN A 386 56.97 11.91 -15.03
C ASN A 386 58.18 12.37 -15.86
N GLU A 387 58.43 13.68 -15.94
CA GLU A 387 59.62 14.23 -16.61
C GLU A 387 60.94 13.84 -15.93
N GLY A 388 60.90 13.37 -14.68
CA GLY A 388 62.06 12.90 -13.94
C GLY A 388 62.97 14.01 -13.37
N ILE A 389 62.61 15.27 -13.54
CA ILE A 389 63.35 16.44 -13.03
C ILE A 389 62.75 16.89 -11.69
N TRP A 390 63.62 17.17 -10.71
CA TRP A 390 63.21 17.76 -9.44
C TRP A 390 62.96 19.27 -9.59
N THR A 391 61.80 19.73 -9.13
CA THR A 391 61.42 21.14 -9.06
C THR A 391 61.33 21.58 -7.62
N VAL A 392 61.98 22.69 -7.27
CA VAL A 392 61.81 23.32 -5.95
C VAL A 392 60.51 24.11 -5.91
N HIS A 393 59.68 23.84 -4.90
CA HIS A 393 58.42 24.54 -4.68
C HIS A 393 58.52 25.53 -3.54
N VAL A 394 59.17 25.12 -2.44
CA VAL A 394 59.28 25.92 -1.23
C VAL A 394 60.70 25.88 -0.71
N GLU A 395 61.16 27.03 -0.25
CA GLU A 395 62.36 27.20 0.56
C GLU A 395 62.00 28.04 1.78
N GLY A 396 62.55 27.69 2.93
CA GLY A 396 62.33 28.44 4.17
C GLY A 396 63.16 27.86 5.31
N ARG A 397 62.92 28.35 6.52
CA ARG A 397 63.60 27.87 7.73
C ARG A 397 62.60 27.35 8.75
N LEU A 398 62.80 26.12 9.18
CA LEU A 398 62.04 25.52 10.27
C LEU A 398 62.75 25.83 11.58
N ALA A 399 62.22 26.75 12.36
CA ALA A 399 62.77 27.16 13.65
C ALA A 399 61.89 26.66 14.80
N GLN A 400 62.51 26.38 15.94
CA GLN A 400 61.79 26.03 17.15
C GLN A 400 61.05 27.27 17.65
N GLY A 401 59.73 27.18 17.71
CA GLY A 401 58.88 28.27 18.14
C GLY A 401 58.98 28.44 19.66
N VAL A 402 59.08 29.69 20.11
CA VAL A 402 58.71 30.01 21.49
C VAL A 402 57.18 29.91 21.55
N PRO A 403 56.58 29.18 22.52
CA PRO A 403 55.13 29.14 22.63
C PRO A 403 54.58 30.55 22.73
N ASP A 404 53.83 30.95 21.71
CA ASP A 404 53.24 32.27 21.63
C ASP A 404 52.20 32.40 22.77
N GLN A 405 52.50 33.26 23.75
CA GLN A 405 51.59 33.48 24.88
C GLN A 405 50.29 34.19 24.44
N GLU A 406 50.20 34.71 23.21
CA GLU A 406 48.99 35.34 22.67
C GLU A 406 48.17 34.46 21.71
N ALA A 407 48.63 33.26 21.33
CA ALA A 407 47.91 32.35 20.42
C ALA A 407 46.63 31.73 21.01
N GLY A 408 46.23 32.13 22.22
CA GLY A 408 45.01 31.72 22.90
C GLY A 408 43.74 32.48 22.50
N LYS A 409 43.80 33.49 21.62
CA LYS A 409 42.57 34.06 21.04
C LYS A 409 42.11 33.19 19.87
N GLN A 410 41.32 32.19 20.20
CA GLN A 410 40.43 31.49 19.29
C GLN A 410 39.81 32.49 18.30
N ILE A 411 40.17 32.41 17.03
CA ILE A 411 39.48 33.15 15.98
C ILE A 411 38.21 32.37 15.71
N ASP A 412 37.08 32.87 16.23
CA ASP A 412 35.76 32.42 15.81
C ASP A 412 35.61 32.74 14.33
N LEU A 413 35.56 31.69 13.51
CA LEU A 413 35.04 31.75 12.15
C LEU A 413 33.56 31.38 12.23
N GLU A 414 32.73 32.34 12.66
CA GLU A 414 31.31 32.33 12.31
C GLU A 414 31.12 32.79 10.85
#